data_AF-A0A142BFI6-F1
#
_entry.id   AF-A0A142BFI6-F1
#
_cell.length_a   1.000
_cell.length_b   1.000
_cell.length_c   1.000
_cell.angle_alpha   90.00
_cell.angle_beta   90.00
_cell.angle_gamma   90.00
#
_symmetry.space_group_name_H-M   'P 1'
#
loop_
_entity.id
_entity.type
_entity.pdbx_description
1 polymer ?
#
loop_
_entity_poly.entity_id
_entity_poly.type
_entity_poly.pdbx_seq_one_letter_code
_entity_poly.pdbx_strand_id
1 'polypeptide(L)' 'MIIPYKDITPETLENLIEEFVSREGTDNGYDETLEQKVKQVLKQLQQGEVVIVFDSNLESVNIVPYSRELEKSLQAG' A
#
# COMPACT_ATOMS: atom_id res chain seq x y z
N MET A 1 -4.91 11.28 4.27
CA MET A 1 -5.26 11.62 2.87
C MET A 1 -4.93 10.44 1.97
N ILE A 2 -5.74 10.12 0.95
CA ILE A 2 -5.35 9.12 -0.08
C ILE A 2 -4.47 9.79 -1.13
N ILE A 3 -3.34 9.18 -1.46
CA ILE A 3 -2.44 9.60 -2.53
C ILE A 3 -2.64 8.66 -3.73
N PRO A 4 -2.94 9.18 -4.94
CA PRO A 4 -2.95 8.36 -6.14
C PRO A 4 -1.56 7.75 -6.39
N TYR A 5 -1.47 6.42 -6.55
CA TYR A 5 -0.17 5.76 -6.79
C TYR A 5 0.53 6.27 -8.05
N LYS A 6 -0.22 6.81 -9.01
CA LYS A 6 0.30 7.38 -10.27
C LYS A 6 1.05 8.70 -10.06
N ASP A 7 0.82 9.38 -8.95
CA ASP A 7 1.47 10.64 -8.60
C ASP A 7 2.78 10.41 -7.81
N ILE A 8 3.08 9.16 -7.48
CA ILE A 8 4.32 8.75 -6.80
C ILE A 8 5.33 8.31 -7.86
N THR A 9 6.59 8.68 -7.68
CA THR A 9 7.66 8.22 -8.58
C THR A 9 7.78 6.69 -8.53
N PRO A 10 8.12 6.01 -9.63
CA PRO A 10 8.21 4.55 -9.66
C PRO A 10 9.13 3.98 -8.59
N GLU A 11 10.29 4.60 -8.36
CA GLU A 11 11.26 4.19 -7.34
C GLU A 11 10.70 4.32 -5.91
N THR A 12 10.01 5.42 -5.59
CA THR A 12 9.40 5.58 -4.26
C THR A 12 8.22 4.63 -4.09
N LEU A 13 7.42 4.41 -5.13
CA LEU A 13 6.31 3.47 -5.09
C LEU A 13 6.80 2.04 -4.86
N GLU A 14 7.85 1.62 -5.55
CA GLU A 14 8.46 0.31 -5.38
C GLU A 14 8.97 0.13 -3.95
N ASN A 15 9.72 1.09 -3.40
CA ASN A 15 10.20 1.06 -2.01
C ASN A 15 9.05 0.96 -0.99
N LEU A 16 7.98 1.74 -1.18
CA LEU A 16 6.80 1.69 -0.29
C LEU A 16 6.13 0.31 -0.31
N ILE A 17 6.02 -0.29 -1.49
CA ILE A 17 5.44 -1.62 -1.65
C ILE A 17 6.35 -2.68 -1.04
N GLU A 18 7.66 -2.60 -1.28
CA GLU A 18 8.66 -3.50 -0.68
C GLU A 18 8.60 -3.47 0.84
N GLU A 19 8.55 -2.29 1.45
CA GLU A 19 8.39 -2.16 2.89
C GLU A 19 7.08 -2.79 3.38
N PHE A 20 5.98 -2.59 2.65
CA PHE A 20 4.68 -3.16 2.99
C PHE A 20 4.71 -4.70 2.98
N VAL A 21 5.20 -5.31 1.90
CA VAL A 21 5.24 -6.78 1.77
C VAL A 21 6.31 -7.43 2.63
N SER A 22 7.36 -6.68 3.01
CA SER A 22 8.39 -7.15 3.95
C SER A 22 7.88 -7.20 5.39
N ARG A 23 6.95 -6.29 5.76
CA ARG A 23 6.29 -6.27 7.07
C ARG A 23 5.22 -7.33 7.23
N GLU A 24 4.58 -7.77 6.14
CA GLU A 24 3.69 -8.94 6.10
C GLU A 24 4.44 -10.28 6.21
N GLY A 25 5.63 -10.27 6.83
CA GLY A 25 6.50 -11.40 7.08
C GLY A 25 5.76 -12.57 7.71
N THR A 26 5.25 -13.45 6.86
CA THR A 26 4.89 -14.81 7.21
C THR A 26 5.37 -15.68 6.06
N ASP A 27 6.37 -16.49 6.38
CA ASP A 27 6.92 -17.59 5.61
C ASP A 27 5.81 -18.61 5.36
N ASN A 28 4.89 -18.29 4.46
CA ASN A 28 3.73 -19.13 4.15
C ASN A 28 4.14 -20.30 3.25
N GLY A 29 5.36 -20.85 3.35
CA GLY A 29 5.80 -22.06 2.63
C GLY A 29 5.62 -22.06 1.10
N TYR A 30 5.25 -20.92 0.50
CA TYR A 30 5.05 -20.70 -0.92
C TYR A 30 6.13 -19.73 -1.38
N ASP A 31 6.93 -20.20 -2.33
CA ASP A 31 8.12 -19.61 -2.96
C ASP A 31 7.86 -18.27 -3.72
N GLU A 32 7.06 -17.37 -3.16
CA GLU A 32 6.81 -16.08 -3.79
C GLU A 32 7.95 -15.11 -3.50
N THR A 33 8.69 -14.80 -4.55
CA THR A 33 9.77 -13.80 -4.51
C THR A 33 9.24 -12.42 -4.11
N LEU A 34 10.10 -11.59 -3.53
CA LEU A 34 9.78 -10.20 -3.20
C LEU A 34 9.21 -9.46 -4.42
N GLU A 35 9.81 -9.65 -5.60
CA GLU A 35 9.37 -9.05 -6.86
C GLU A 35 7.93 -9.45 -7.24
N GLN A 36 7.55 -10.72 -7.03
CA GLN A 36 6.18 -11.17 -7.27
C GLN A 36 5.18 -10.51 -6.32
N LYS A 37 5.54 -10.38 -5.05
CA LYS A 37 4.71 -9.69 -4.05
C LYS A 37 4.55 -8.21 -4.41
N VAL A 38 5.63 -7.55 -4.83
CA VAL A 38 5.59 -6.15 -5.31
C VAL A 38 4.63 -6.01 -6.49
N LYS A 39 4.74 -6.88 -7.49
CA LYS A 39 3.85 -6.88 -8.67
C LYS A 39 2.38 -7.10 -8.28
N GLN A 40 2.11 -7.94 -7.28
CA GLN A 40 0.75 -8.17 -6.79
C GLN A 40 0.15 -6.96 -6.10
N VAL A 41 0.89 -6.31 -5.20
CA VAL A 41 0.42 -5.10 -4.53
C VAL A 41 0.23 -3.96 -5.53
N LEU A 42 1.12 -3.83 -6.52
CA LEU A 42 0.92 -2.87 -7.61
C LEU A 42 -0.37 -3.12 -8.38
N LYS A 43 -0.71 -4.38 -8.65
CA LYS A 43 -1.98 -4.75 -9.29
C LYS A 43 -3.18 -4.41 -8.40
N GLN A 44 -3.11 -4.67 -7.10
CA GLN A 44 -4.17 -4.30 -6.15
C GLN A 44 -4.36 -2.77 -6.09
N LEU A 45 -3.28 -1.98 -6.13
CA LEU A 45 -3.33 -0.51 -6.25
C LEU A 45 -4.03 -0.08 -7.54
N GLN A 46 -3.75 -0.74 -8.66
CA GLN A 46 -4.42 -0.47 -9.94
C GLN A 46 -5.90 -0.81 -9.91
N GLN A 47 -6.28 -1.85 -9.17
CA GLN A 47 -7.67 -2.31 -9.01
C GLN A 47 -8.44 -1.53 -7.94
N GLY A 48 -7.74 -0.73 -7.12
CA GLY A 48 -8.34 0.02 -6.00
C GLY A 48 -8.65 -0.84 -4.77
N GLU A 49 -8.10 -2.05 -4.69
CA GLU A 49 -8.27 -2.96 -3.55
C GLU A 49 -7.44 -2.51 -2.34
N VAL A 50 -6.29 -1.89 -2.59
CA VAL A 50 -5.47 -1.20 -1.60
C VAL A 50 -5.23 0.23 -2.06
N VAL A 51 -4.95 1.12 -1.10
CA VAL A 51 -4.68 2.54 -1.35
C VAL A 51 -3.49 3.01 -0.53
N ILE A 52 -2.84 4.05 -1.03
CA ILE A 52 -1.74 4.72 -0.33
C ILE A 52 -2.33 5.86 0.49
N VAL A 53 -2.07 5.84 1.79
CA VAL A 53 -2.57 6.82 2.74
C VAL A 53 -1.40 7.55 3.38
N PHE A 54 -1.44 8.87 3.27
CA PHE A 54 -0.59 9.74 4.07
C PHE A 54 -1.29 10.10 5.38
N ASP A 55 -0.62 9.77 6.48
CA ASP A 55 -0.96 10.20 7.83
C ASP A 55 -0.16 11.46 8.16
N SER A 56 -0.84 12.60 8.22
CA SER A 56 -0.22 13.90 8.53
C SER A 56 0.18 14.04 10.00
N ASN A 57 -0.38 13.24 10.90
CA ASN A 57 -0.04 13.30 12.32
C ASN A 57 1.26 12.54 12.60
N LEU A 58 1.45 11.42 11.91
CA LEU A 58 2.63 10.57 12.03
C LEU A 58 3.68 10.87 10.96
N GLU A 59 3.41 11.82 10.05
CA GLU A 59 4.23 12.15 8.89
C GLU A 59 4.69 10.90 8.13
N SER A 60 3.77 9.95 7.94
CA SER A 60 4.07 8.63 7.39
C SER A 60 3.18 8.27 6.21
N VAL A 61 3.70 7.44 5.32
CA VAL A 61 2.98 6.89 4.18
C VAL A 61 2.78 5.39 4.42
N ASN A 62 1.55 4.93 4.27
CA ASN A 62 1.18 3.54 4.48
C ASN A 62 0.35 3.03 3.30
N ILE A 63 0.45 1.73 3.02
CA ILE A 63 -0.46 1.03 2.11
C ILE A 63 -1.47 0.28 2.97
N VAL A 64 -2.76 0.47 2.71
CA VAL A 64 -3.83 -0.16 3.49
C VAL A 64 -4.93 -0.69 2.57
N PRO A 65 -5.66 -1.75 2.95
CA PRO A 65 -6.85 -2.18 2.24
C PRO A 65 -7.87 -1.06 2.14
N TYR A 66 -8.46 -0.89 0.96
CA TYR A 66 -9.58 0.02 0.79
C TYR A 66 -10.80 -0.58 1.49
N SER A 67 -11.31 0.13 2.48
CA SER A 67 -12.47 -0.30 3.27
C SER A 67 -13.42 0.86 3.51
N ARG A 68 -14.69 0.53 3.74
CA ARG A 68 -15.71 1.53 4.10
C ARG A 68 -15.37 2.27 5.40
N GLU A 69 -14.60 1.64 6.29
CA GLU A 69 -14.11 2.26 7.53
C GLU A 69 -13.04 3.32 7.24
N LEU A 70 -12.13 3.03 6.30
CA LEU A 70 -11.16 4.00 5.81
C LEU A 70 -11.87 5.20 5.18
N GLU A 71 -12.86 4.96 4.31
CA GLU A 71 -13.65 6.04 3.70
C GLU A 71 -14.32 6.95 4.74
N LYS A 72 -14.96 6.36 5.76
CA LYS A 72 -15.59 7.12 6.85
C LYS A 72 -14.58 7.93 7.65
N SER A 73 -13.41 7.36 7.94
CA SER A 73 -12.34 8.04 8.68
C SER A 73 -11.81 9.25 7.91
N LEU A 74 -11.78 9.18 6.57
CA LEU A 74 -11.38 10.30 5.71
C LEU A 74 -12.45 11.40 5.59
N GLN A 75 -13.73 11.08 5.81
CA GLN A 75 -14.85 12.04 5.77
C GLN A 75 -15.15 12.68 7.13
N ALA A 76 -14.65 12.09 8.22
CA ALA A 76 -14.92 12.51 9.59
C ALA A 76 -13.92 13.55 10.15
N GLY A 77 -12.88 13.88 9.38
CA GLY A 77 -11.90 14.94 9.69
C GLY A 77 -12.08 16.14 8.78
#